data_AF-A0A7S1E8K0-F1
#
_entry.id   AF-A0A7S1E8K0-F1
#
_cell.length_a   1.000
_cell.length_b   1.000
_cell.length_c   1.000
_cell.angle_alpha   90.00
_cell.angle_beta   90.00
_cell.angle_gamma   90.00
#
_symmetry.space_group_name_H-M   'P 1'
#
loop_
_entity.id
_entity.type
_entity.pdbx_description
1 polymer ?
#
loop_
_entity_poly.entity_id
_entity_poly.type
_entity_poly.pdbx_seq_one_letter_code
_entity_poly.pdbx_strand_id
1 'polypeptide(L)'
;NYVKGRPFSPQGVEWEQAVAYWRTLHSDAGAHFDKVVEIDAAQIRPQVTWGTSPEMVLAIDDRVPDPDKEKDAVKRGAIERALTYMALEPNKAIADIHVDKVFIGSCTNSRL
;
A
#
# COMPACT_ATOMS: atom_id res chain seq x y z
N ASN A 1 16.67 -3.73 15.61
CA ASN A 1 17.11 -2.31 15.60
C ASN A 1 16.04 -1.34 16.04
N TYR A 2 14.83 -1.40 15.45
CA TYR A 2 13.77 -0.41 15.73
C TYR A 2 13.58 -0.08 17.22
N VAL A 3 13.42 -1.08 18.10
CA VAL A 3 13.17 -0.85 19.53
C VAL A 3 14.44 -0.68 20.40
N LYS A 4 15.65 -0.88 19.88
CA LYS A 4 16.87 -0.84 20.71
C LYS A 4 17.10 0.56 21.28
N GLY A 5 17.18 0.67 22.61
CA GLY A 5 17.44 1.95 23.30
C GLY A 5 16.26 2.92 23.32
N ARG A 6 15.05 2.49 22.91
CA ARG A 6 13.84 3.32 23.03
C ARG A 6 13.30 3.30 24.46
N PRO A 7 12.53 4.33 24.86
CA PRO A 7 11.81 4.31 26.14
C PRO A 7 11.06 2.99 26.34
N PHE A 8 11.09 2.47 27.56
CA PHE A 8 10.47 1.20 27.96
C PHE A 8 11.03 -0.07 27.29
N SER A 9 12.12 0.04 26.51
CA SER A 9 12.79 -1.15 25.99
C SER A 9 13.71 -1.78 27.05
N PRO A 10 13.81 -3.12 27.11
CA PRO A 10 14.73 -3.80 28.00
C PRO A 10 16.17 -3.33 27.80
N GLN A 11 16.98 -3.38 28.85
CA GLN A 11 18.36 -2.91 28.84
C GLN A 11 19.33 -3.99 29.31
N GLY A 12 20.62 -3.83 29.00
CA GLY A 12 21.67 -4.74 29.45
C GLY A 12 21.39 -6.20 29.11
N VAL A 13 21.43 -7.09 30.10
CA VAL A 13 21.22 -8.53 29.91
C VAL A 13 19.79 -8.86 29.48
N GLU A 14 18.80 -8.13 30.00
CA GLU A 14 17.38 -8.33 29.64
C GLU A 14 17.13 -8.02 28.16
N TRP A 15 17.89 -7.10 27.57
CA TRP A 15 17.83 -6.83 26.13
C TRP A 15 18.25 -8.05 25.31
N GLU A 16 19.37 -8.68 25.65
CA GLU A 16 19.85 -9.86 24.92
C GLU A 16 18.88 -11.05 25.05
N GLN A 17 18.30 -11.25 26.25
CA GLN A 17 17.27 -12.25 26.49
C GLN A 17 15.99 -11.97 25.67
N ALA A 18 15.52 -10.73 25.68
CA ALA A 18 14.34 -10.33 24.92
C ALA A 18 14.55 -10.49 23.41
N VAL A 19 15.71 -10.10 22.88
CA VAL A 19 16.05 -10.30 21.46
C VAL A 19 16.10 -11.78 21.10
N ALA A 20 16.68 -12.62 21.98
CA ALA A 20 16.71 -14.06 21.77
C ALA A 20 15.29 -14.64 21.68
N TYR A 21 14.39 -14.24 22.59
CA TYR A 21 13.00 -14.65 22.55
C TYR A 21 12.24 -14.10 21.34
N TRP A 22 12.36 -12.81 21.02
CA TRP A 22 11.64 -12.22 19.88
C TRP A 22 12.02 -12.85 18.54
N ARG A 23 13.25 -13.34 18.40
CA ARG A 23 13.67 -14.09 17.21
C ARG A 23 12.96 -15.43 17.04
N THR A 24 12.33 -15.96 18.08
CA THR A 24 11.50 -17.17 18.00
C THR A 24 10.05 -16.85 17.61
N LEU A 25 9.67 -15.58 17.46
CA LEU A 25 8.33 -15.17 17.04
C LEU A 25 8.20 -15.28 15.52
N HIS A 26 7.96 -16.49 15.05
CA HIS A 26 7.64 -16.81 13.65
C HIS A 26 6.54 -17.88 13.61
N SER A 27 5.93 -18.09 12.45
CA SER A 27 4.97 -19.19 12.26
C SER A 27 5.65 -20.54 12.45
N ASP A 28 4.88 -21.54 12.90
CA ASP A 28 5.37 -22.91 13.06
C ASP A 28 5.76 -23.55 11.72
N ALA A 29 6.69 -24.50 11.77
CA ALA A 29 7.06 -25.28 10.59
C ALA A 29 5.85 -26.08 10.08
N GLY A 30 5.50 -25.92 8.81
CA GLY A 30 4.35 -26.59 8.21
C GLY A 30 2.99 -25.93 8.51
N ALA A 31 2.98 -24.69 9.02
CA ALA A 31 1.76 -23.92 9.18
C ALA A 31 0.96 -23.89 7.86
N HIS A 32 -0.33 -24.24 7.96
CA HIS A 32 -1.25 -24.25 6.82
C HIS A 32 -1.96 -22.91 6.70
N PHE A 33 -1.99 -22.35 5.50
CA PHE A 33 -2.73 -21.15 5.16
C PHE A 33 -3.80 -21.49 4.12
N ASP A 34 -5.05 -21.05 4.32
CA ASP A 34 -6.15 -21.29 3.37
C ASP A 34 -5.86 -20.70 1.97
N LYS A 35 -5.01 -19.68 1.93
CA LYS A 35 -4.54 -19.03 0.70
C LYS A 35 -3.14 -18.46 0.91
N VAL A 36 -2.27 -18.70 -0.07
CA VAL A 36 -0.93 -18.09 -0.15
C VAL A 36 -0.89 -17.19 -1.37
N VAL A 37 -0.38 -15.95 -1.19
CA VAL A 37 -0.15 -14.99 -2.28
C VAL A 37 1.30 -14.55 -2.20
N GLU A 38 2.07 -14.87 -3.24
CA GLU A 38 3.48 -14.50 -3.33
C GLU A 38 3.62 -13.20 -4.13
N ILE A 39 4.38 -12.25 -3.60
CA ILE A 39 4.60 -10.94 -4.23
C ILE A 39 6.11 -10.68 -4.27
N ASP A 40 6.64 -10.50 -5.47
CA ASP A 40 8.01 -10.05 -5.65
C ASP A 40 8.09 -8.53 -5.40
N ALA A 41 8.63 -8.16 -4.24
CA ALA A 41 8.76 -6.75 -3.85
C ALA A 41 9.62 -5.92 -4.82
N ALA A 42 10.56 -6.55 -5.54
CA ALA A 42 11.42 -5.85 -6.49
C ALA A 42 10.66 -5.39 -7.75
N GLN A 43 9.49 -5.99 -8.03
CA GLN A 43 8.64 -5.63 -9.18
C GLN A 43 7.65 -4.51 -8.85
N ILE A 44 7.50 -4.14 -7.56
CA ILE A 44 6.56 -3.12 -7.13
C ILE A 44 7.09 -1.73 -7.52
N ARG A 45 6.51 -1.16 -8.58
CA ARG A 45 6.71 0.24 -8.97
C ARG A 45 6.02 1.18 -7.97
N PRO A 46 6.44 2.46 -7.85
CA PRO A 46 5.73 3.45 -7.05
C PRO A 46 4.25 3.51 -7.43
N GLN A 47 3.38 3.43 -6.43
CA GLN A 47 1.93 3.31 -6.61
C GLN A 47 1.22 4.61 -6.22
N VAL A 48 0.10 4.88 -6.89
CA VAL A 48 -0.83 5.99 -6.61
C VAL A 48 -2.25 5.44 -6.56
N THR A 49 -2.99 5.77 -5.50
CA THR A 49 -4.44 5.60 -5.46
C THR A 49 -5.08 6.83 -6.10
N TRP A 50 -5.77 6.66 -7.23
CA TRP A 50 -6.25 7.77 -8.07
C TRP A 50 -7.75 8.06 -7.94
N GLY A 51 -8.53 7.10 -7.41
CA GLY A 51 -9.99 7.17 -7.37
C GLY A 51 -10.57 7.36 -5.97
N THR A 52 -11.81 6.93 -5.79
CA THR A 52 -12.58 7.09 -4.54
C THR A 52 -12.52 5.87 -3.61
N SER A 53 -11.74 4.85 -3.97
CA SER A 53 -11.56 3.62 -3.19
C SER A 53 -10.07 3.32 -3.02
N PRO A 54 -9.61 2.84 -1.85
CA PRO A 54 -8.21 2.44 -1.65
C PRO A 54 -7.71 1.38 -2.63
N GLU A 55 -8.60 0.60 -3.24
CA GLU A 55 -8.25 -0.44 -4.22
C GLU A 55 -8.00 0.10 -5.64
N MET A 56 -8.35 1.36 -5.90
CA MET A 56 -8.14 2.01 -7.21
C MET A 56 -6.69 2.50 -7.32
N VAL A 57 -5.78 1.53 -7.43
CA VAL A 57 -4.33 1.73 -7.41
C VAL A 57 -3.75 1.51 -8.79
N LEU A 58 -2.82 2.37 -9.19
CA LEU A 58 -2.03 2.27 -10.41
C LEU A 58 -0.58 2.61 -10.13
N ALA A 59 0.35 2.14 -10.96
CA ALA A 59 1.70 2.65 -10.90
C ALA A 59 1.75 4.11 -11.40
N ILE A 60 2.74 4.88 -10.93
CA ILE A 60 2.91 6.30 -11.30
C ILE A 60 3.06 6.52 -12.81
N ASP A 61 3.57 5.52 -13.53
CA ASP A 61 3.81 5.50 -14.97
C ASP A 61 2.64 4.91 -15.79
N ASP A 62 1.56 4.50 -15.13
CA ASP A 62 0.36 4.00 -15.79
C ASP A 62 -0.62 5.15 -16.16
N ARG A 63 -1.77 4.78 -16.72
CA ARG A 63 -2.83 5.70 -17.17
C ARG A 63 -4.14 5.43 -16.45
N VAL A 64 -4.90 6.49 -16.19
CA VAL A 64 -6.25 6.42 -15.63
C VAL A 64 -7.11 5.45 -16.44
N PRO A 65 -7.85 4.51 -15.81
CA PRO A 65 -8.59 3.48 -16.53
C PRO A 65 -9.68 4.04 -17.43
N ASP A 66 -9.93 3.32 -18.51
CA ASP A 66 -10.98 3.62 -19.47
C ASP A 66 -12.20 2.73 -19.21
N PRO A 67 -13.34 3.29 -18.78
CA PRO A 67 -14.52 2.48 -18.45
C PRO A 67 -15.03 1.68 -19.66
N ASP A 68 -14.82 2.16 -20.89
CA ASP A 68 -15.24 1.45 -22.11
C ASP A 68 -14.44 0.15 -22.33
N LYS A 69 -13.26 0.03 -21.70
CA LYS A 69 -12.41 -1.18 -21.76
C LYS A 69 -12.65 -2.16 -20.62
N GLU A 70 -13.38 -1.75 -19.58
CA GLU A 70 -13.76 -2.63 -18.48
C GLU A 70 -14.96 -3.49 -18.90
N LYS A 71 -14.88 -4.81 -18.70
CA LYS A 71 -15.93 -5.75 -19.11
C LYS A 71 -16.97 -5.95 -18.02
N ASP A 72 -16.55 -5.87 -16.76
CA ASP A 72 -17.41 -6.01 -15.60
C ASP A 72 -18.25 -4.72 -15.41
N ALA A 73 -19.58 -4.84 -15.49
CA ALA A 73 -20.47 -3.69 -15.41
C ALA A 73 -20.42 -2.98 -14.03
N VAL A 74 -20.15 -3.72 -12.96
CA VAL A 74 -20.04 -3.15 -11.61
C VAL A 74 -18.75 -2.34 -11.50
N LYS A 75 -17.63 -2.89 -11.96
CA LYS A 75 -16.35 -2.18 -11.99
C LYS A 75 -16.39 -0.98 -12.92
N ARG A 76 -16.98 -1.12 -14.10
CA ARG A 76 -17.18 -0.01 -15.05
C ARG A 76 -17.91 1.15 -14.38
N GLY A 77 -19.06 0.87 -13.76
CA GLY A 77 -19.82 1.91 -13.06
C GLY A 77 -19.04 2.53 -11.89
N ALA A 78 -18.19 1.76 -11.20
CA ALA A 78 -17.31 2.30 -10.15
C ALA A 78 -16.23 3.24 -10.72
N ILE A 79 -15.62 2.89 -11.86
CA ILE A 79 -14.66 3.72 -12.59
C ILE A 79 -15.34 5.01 -13.04
N GLU A 80 -16.50 4.95 -13.70
CA GLU A 80 -17.25 6.12 -14.18
C GLU A 80 -17.56 7.12 -13.06
N ARG A 81 -18.02 6.60 -11.89
CA ARG A 81 -18.27 7.43 -10.70
C ARG A 81 -16.98 8.06 -10.17
N ALA A 82 -15.88 7.29 -10.10
CA ALA A 82 -14.60 7.80 -9.64
C ALA A 82 -14.05 8.89 -10.57
N LEU A 83 -14.14 8.70 -11.90
CA LEU A 83 -13.72 9.71 -12.89
C LEU A 83 -14.53 11.00 -12.76
N THR A 84 -15.85 10.88 -12.61
CA THR A 84 -16.74 12.03 -12.42
C THR A 84 -16.40 12.77 -11.12
N TYR A 85 -16.23 12.05 -10.01
CA TYR A 85 -15.94 12.64 -8.70
C TYR A 85 -14.57 13.32 -8.66
N MET A 86 -13.56 12.67 -9.23
CA MET A 86 -12.17 13.16 -9.25
C MET A 86 -11.93 14.19 -10.37
N ALA A 87 -12.92 14.42 -11.24
CA ALA A 87 -12.79 15.23 -12.45
C ALA A 87 -11.60 14.81 -13.33
N LEU A 88 -11.43 13.50 -13.54
CA LEU A 88 -10.37 12.91 -14.34
C LEU A 88 -10.88 12.41 -15.69
N GLU A 89 -10.05 12.59 -16.71
CA GLU A 89 -10.30 12.05 -18.04
C GLU A 89 -9.75 10.62 -18.17
N PRO A 90 -10.48 9.70 -18.84
CA PRO A 90 -9.98 8.37 -19.19
C PRO A 90 -8.65 8.44 -19.94
N ASN A 91 -7.79 7.44 -19.74
CA ASN A 91 -6.48 7.30 -20.38
C ASN A 91 -5.47 8.44 -20.11
N LYS A 92 -5.77 9.43 -19.27
CA LYS A 92 -4.80 10.45 -18.83
C LYS A 92 -3.64 9.76 -18.09
N ALA A 93 -2.39 10.14 -18.36
CA ALA A 93 -1.26 9.60 -17.62
C ALA A 93 -1.33 10.08 -16.17
N ILE A 94 -1.03 9.19 -15.21
CA ILE A 94 -1.08 9.55 -13.78
C ILE A 94 -0.11 10.70 -13.48
N ALA A 95 1.08 10.67 -14.09
CA ALA A 95 2.08 11.72 -13.96
C ALA A 95 1.65 13.10 -14.52
N ASP A 96 0.63 13.16 -15.39
CA ASP A 96 0.14 14.41 -16.01
C ASP A 96 -1.04 15.02 -15.22
N ILE A 97 -1.44 14.41 -14.10
CA ILE A 97 -2.51 14.95 -13.25
C ILE A 97 -1.98 16.17 -12.50
N HIS A 98 -2.67 17.30 -12.67
CA HIS A 98 -2.34 18.54 -11.97
C HIS A 98 -2.61 18.38 -10.47
N VAL A 99 -1.63 18.73 -9.64
CA VAL A 99 -1.73 18.64 -8.18
C VAL A 99 -1.97 20.03 -7.61
N ASP A 100 -3.19 20.27 -7.13
CA ASP A 100 -3.55 21.56 -6.54
C ASP A 100 -3.05 21.72 -5.10
N LYS A 101 -3.03 20.61 -4.34
CA LYS A 101 -2.72 20.59 -2.91
C LYS A 101 -1.97 19.31 -2.58
N VAL A 102 -0.97 19.45 -1.71
CA VAL A 102 -0.20 18.33 -1.19
C VAL A 102 -0.31 18.31 0.33
N PHE A 103 -0.81 17.22 0.88
CA PHE A 103 -0.83 16.96 2.31
C PHE A 103 0.18 15.85 2.60
N ILE A 104 1.14 16.12 3.47
CA ILE A 104 2.14 15.13 3.89
C ILE A 104 1.84 14.76 5.35
N GLY A 105 1.67 13.47 5.59
CA GLY A 105 1.53 12.94 6.93
C GLY A 105 0.72 11.66 6.99
N SER A 106 -0.29 11.62 7.87
CA SER A 106 -1.03 10.44 8.33
C SER A 106 -0.25 9.51 9.26
N CYS A 107 -0.95 8.89 10.20
CA CYS A 107 -0.36 7.94 11.14
C CYS A 107 0.28 6.72 10.43
N THR A 108 -0.06 6.47 9.17
CA THR A 108 0.50 5.41 8.34
C THR A 108 1.94 5.72 7.89
N ASN A 109 2.19 6.94 7.41
CA ASN A 109 3.48 7.29 6.77
C ASN A 109 4.35 8.27 7.59
N SER A 110 3.80 8.97 8.59
CA SER A 110 4.55 9.92 9.44
C SER A 110 5.53 9.27 10.44
N ARG A 111 5.76 7.96 10.36
CA ARG A 111 6.56 7.20 11.35
C ARG A 111 7.96 6.84 10.86
N LEU A 112 8.24 7.07 9.58
CA LEU A 112 9.54 6.87 8.94
C LEU A 112 10.38 8.14 9.08
#